data_AF-A0A286XSC8-F1
#
_entry.id   AF-A0A286XSC8-F1
#
_cell.length_a   1.000
_cell.length_b   1.000
_cell.length_c   1.000
_cell.angle_alpha   90.00
_cell.angle_beta   90.00
_cell.angle_gamma   90.00
#
_symmetry.space_group_name_H-M   'P 1'
#
loop_
_entity.id
_entity.type
_entity.pdbx_description
1 polymer ?
#
loop_
_entity_poly.entity_id
_entity_poly.type
_entity_poly.pdbx_seq_one_letter_code
_entity_poly.pdbx_strand_id
1 'polypeptide(L)'
;MPDLEDFPSSPEKCFAALLGSILLISKASMLATMVTVILVFQERNEKEKVLEDLRKAHITQNVSSLQKLLTNVTSEYIFKNKMDQEKMDLELFFENRRHGKDKIFAKPLENVGKTCEVYLTCYGVKCYYFIIDNKTWEKCKQTCQNQGLSLLKIDDKDELGFLLSQIYPKKYWIGLFFDIREKRWKWMDAGRSSGITIAIMNKLPTGGKCAILTPTIISSMFCDNAYSCVCEKRMDATFPASVCRKEEKDLV
;
A
#
# COMPACT_ATOMS: atom_id res chain seq x y z
N MET A 1 111.30 34.64 -15.14
CA MET A 1 111.19 35.32 -16.44
C MET A 1 110.05 34.63 -17.17
N PRO A 2 109.02 35.38 -17.58
CA PRO A 2 107.78 34.86 -18.14
C PRO A 2 107.93 34.63 -19.64
N ASP A 3 107.30 33.60 -20.19
CA ASP A 3 106.96 33.48 -21.61
C ASP A 3 105.61 32.74 -21.64
N LEU A 4 104.48 33.41 -21.81
CA LEU A 4 103.97 34.11 -22.99
C LEU A 4 103.67 33.14 -24.15
N GLU A 5 102.39 32.82 -24.21
CA GLU A 5 101.55 32.47 -25.36
C GLU A 5 102.17 31.70 -26.53
N ASP A 6 101.54 30.56 -26.84
CA ASP A 6 101.35 30.23 -28.25
C ASP A 6 99.99 29.55 -28.48
N PHE A 7 99.06 30.31 -29.08
CA PHE A 7 97.85 29.83 -29.73
C PHE A 7 98.20 29.61 -31.22
N PRO A 8 98.42 28.37 -31.71
CA PRO A 8 98.63 28.16 -33.13
C PRO A 8 97.29 27.94 -33.83
N SER A 9 96.76 29.01 -34.42
CA SER A 9 95.64 29.03 -35.37
C SER A 9 96.05 28.39 -36.70
N SER A 10 95.87 27.06 -36.79
CA SER A 10 95.70 26.38 -38.08
C SER A 10 94.20 26.42 -38.45
N PRO A 11 93.84 26.83 -39.67
CA PRO A 11 92.43 26.89 -40.10
C PRO A 11 91.74 25.52 -39.93
N GLU A 12 92.46 24.43 -40.13
CA GLU A 12 91.94 23.06 -39.98
C GLU A 12 91.53 22.74 -38.54
N LYS A 13 92.27 23.23 -37.54
CA LYS A 13 91.91 23.05 -36.11
C LYS A 13 90.67 23.86 -35.74
N CYS A 14 90.52 25.07 -36.29
CA CYS A 14 89.31 25.90 -36.11
C CYS A 14 88.08 25.26 -36.77
N PHE A 15 88.21 24.78 -38.01
CA PHE A 15 87.11 24.09 -38.70
C PHE A 15 86.68 22.81 -37.97
N ALA A 16 87.63 22.02 -37.47
CA ALA A 16 87.32 20.83 -36.68
C ALA A 16 86.58 21.19 -35.38
N ALA A 17 86.97 22.26 -34.69
CA ALA A 17 86.30 22.74 -33.49
C ALA A 17 84.87 23.26 -33.78
N LEU A 18 84.66 23.99 -34.89
CA LEU A 18 83.35 24.47 -35.32
C LEU A 18 82.41 23.33 -35.74
N LEU A 19 82.91 22.33 -36.47
CA LEU A 19 82.12 21.15 -36.83
C LEU A 19 81.77 20.33 -35.59
N GLY A 20 82.70 20.20 -34.64
CA GLY A 20 82.46 19.55 -33.35
C GLY A 20 81.37 20.25 -32.54
N SER A 21 81.39 21.57 -32.46
CA SER A 21 80.36 22.34 -31.74
C SER A 21 79.00 22.28 -32.43
N ILE A 22 78.94 22.35 -33.76
CA ILE A 22 77.69 22.18 -34.54
C ILE A 22 77.07 20.79 -34.30
N LEU A 23 77.88 19.73 -34.28
CA LEU A 23 77.42 18.37 -33.99
C LEU A 23 76.91 18.21 -32.55
N LEU A 24 77.54 18.89 -31.59
CA LEU A 24 77.06 18.91 -30.21
C LEU A 24 75.74 19.66 -30.08
N ILE A 25 75.59 20.79 -30.77
CA ILE A 25 74.35 21.58 -30.78
C ILE A 25 73.21 20.80 -31.46
N SER A 26 73.48 20.14 -32.59
CA SER A 26 72.45 19.34 -33.29
C SER A 26 72.00 18.13 -32.47
N LYS A 27 72.94 17.46 -31.79
CA LYS A 27 72.61 16.38 -30.83
C LYS A 27 71.79 16.90 -29.65
N ALA A 28 72.15 18.04 -29.08
CA ALA A 28 71.39 18.65 -27.99
C ALA A 28 69.98 19.06 -28.44
N SER A 29 69.85 19.61 -29.65
CA SER A 29 68.56 19.98 -30.24
C SER A 29 67.67 18.77 -30.51
N MET A 30 68.21 17.69 -31.08
CA MET A 30 67.49 16.43 -31.30
C MET A 30 67.05 15.76 -30.00
N LEU A 31 67.90 15.78 -28.96
CA LEU A 31 67.52 15.29 -27.64
C LEU A 31 66.41 16.14 -27.03
N ALA A 32 66.48 17.46 -27.17
CA ALA A 32 65.44 18.36 -26.68
C ALA A 32 64.10 18.12 -27.38
N THR A 33 64.08 17.94 -28.71
CA THR A 33 62.84 17.63 -29.45
C THR A 33 62.28 16.24 -29.14
N MET A 34 63.15 15.23 -28.97
CA MET A 34 62.71 13.90 -28.54
C MET A 34 62.08 13.94 -27.15
N VAL A 35 62.69 14.66 -26.21
CA VAL A 35 62.14 14.84 -24.85
C VAL A 35 60.79 15.56 -24.90
N THR A 36 60.64 16.64 -25.68
CA THR A 36 59.34 17.34 -25.78
C THR A 36 58.26 16.48 -26.41
N VAL A 37 58.57 15.68 -27.44
CA VAL A 37 57.60 14.73 -28.03
C VAL A 37 57.17 13.66 -27.02
N ILE A 38 58.11 13.11 -26.23
CA ILE A 38 57.80 12.14 -25.18
C ILE A 38 56.86 12.76 -24.13
N LEU A 39 57.17 13.98 -23.67
CA LEU A 39 56.34 14.69 -22.68
C LEU A 39 54.93 14.97 -23.21
N VAL A 40 54.80 15.41 -24.47
CA VAL A 40 53.49 15.64 -25.12
C VAL A 40 52.70 14.35 -25.27
N PHE A 41 53.38 13.25 -25.64
CA PHE A 41 52.74 11.94 -25.76
C PHE A 41 52.23 11.43 -24.41
N GLN A 42 53.03 11.60 -23.35
CA GLN A 42 52.62 11.29 -21.97
C GLN A 42 51.38 12.09 -21.55
N GLU A 43 51.37 13.41 -21.78
CA GLU A 43 50.24 14.28 -21.43
C GLU A 43 48.96 13.90 -22.21
N ARG A 44 49.07 13.59 -23.50
CA ARG A 44 47.92 13.13 -24.31
C ARG A 44 47.38 11.81 -23.77
N ASN A 45 48.25 10.85 -23.45
CA ASN A 45 47.85 9.56 -22.90
C ASN A 45 47.18 9.70 -21.52
N GLU A 46 47.68 10.59 -20.66
CA GLU A 46 47.04 10.89 -19.37
C GLU A 46 45.65 11.53 -19.56
N LYS A 47 45.51 12.49 -20.48
CA LYS A 47 44.21 13.10 -20.79
C LYS A 47 43.21 12.10 -21.35
N GLU A 48 43.63 11.19 -22.23
CA GLU A 48 42.77 10.14 -22.77
C GLU A 48 42.31 9.17 -21.67
N LYS A 49 43.22 8.79 -20.77
CA LYS A 49 42.87 7.95 -19.61
C LYS A 49 41.88 8.65 -18.69
N VAL A 50 42.11 9.93 -18.37
CA VAL A 50 41.20 10.75 -17.54
C VAL A 50 39.83 10.90 -18.21
N LEU A 51 39.78 11.14 -19.53
CA LEU A 51 38.54 11.25 -20.27
C LEU A 51 37.75 9.93 -20.27
N GLU A 52 38.45 8.80 -20.43
CA GLU A 52 37.83 7.47 -20.39
C GLU A 52 37.31 7.13 -18.98
N ASP A 53 38.06 7.47 -17.94
CA ASP A 53 37.64 7.30 -16.54
C ASP A 53 36.42 8.18 -16.22
N LEU A 54 36.42 9.44 -16.68
CA LEU A 54 35.29 10.36 -16.51
C LEU A 54 34.04 9.86 -17.27
N ARG A 55 34.22 9.35 -18.49
CA ARG A 55 33.13 8.78 -19.30
C ARG A 55 32.54 7.54 -18.62
N LYS A 56 33.38 6.63 -18.12
CA LYS A 56 32.94 5.44 -17.39
C LYS A 56 32.18 5.80 -16.11
N ALA A 57 32.65 6.80 -15.37
CA ALA A 57 31.96 7.28 -14.17
C ALA A 57 30.55 7.82 -14.49
N HIS A 58 30.42 8.68 -15.51
CA HIS A 58 29.13 9.24 -15.91
C HIS A 58 28.15 8.15 -16.42
N ILE A 59 28.63 7.20 -17.22
CA ILE A 59 27.81 6.06 -17.68
C ILE A 59 27.35 5.23 -16.48
N THR A 60 28.24 4.90 -15.55
CA THR A 60 27.92 4.11 -14.35
C THR A 60 26.90 4.83 -13.45
N GLN A 61 27.03 6.15 -13.30
CA GLN A 61 26.07 6.97 -12.57
C GLN A 61 24.69 6.97 -13.23
N ASN A 62 24.63 7.11 -14.54
CA ASN A 62 23.36 7.07 -15.27
C ASN A 62 22.72 5.67 -15.23
N VAL A 63 23.52 4.62 -15.40
CA VAL A 63 23.06 3.22 -15.28
C VAL A 63 22.50 2.94 -13.88
N SER A 64 23.21 3.33 -12.82
CA SER A 64 22.73 3.15 -11.44
C SER A 64 21.45 3.95 -11.16
N SER A 65 21.36 5.19 -11.65
CA SER A 65 20.16 6.02 -11.53
C SER A 65 18.96 5.39 -12.24
N LEU A 66 19.17 4.90 -13.46
CA LEU A 66 18.15 4.19 -14.24
C LEU A 66 17.75 2.86 -13.61
N GLN A 67 18.71 2.09 -13.09
CA GLN A 67 18.44 0.83 -12.41
C GLN A 67 17.61 1.04 -11.16
N LYS A 68 17.90 2.10 -10.38
CA LYS A 68 17.10 2.48 -9.22
C LYS A 68 15.67 2.85 -9.62
N LEU A 69 15.50 3.65 -10.67
CA LEU A 69 14.17 3.99 -11.20
C LEU A 69 13.41 2.73 -11.63
N LEU A 70 14.07 1.82 -12.35
CA LEU A 70 13.49 0.56 -12.80
C LEU A 70 13.04 -0.29 -11.61
N THR A 71 13.85 -0.41 -10.55
CA THR A 71 13.47 -1.15 -9.35
C THR A 71 12.26 -0.53 -8.63
N ASN A 72 12.15 0.80 -8.58
CA ASN A 72 11.00 1.48 -7.97
C ASN A 72 9.72 1.28 -8.80
N VAL A 73 9.80 1.44 -10.12
CA VAL A 73 8.66 1.19 -11.00
C VAL A 73 8.23 -0.29 -10.94
N THR A 74 9.19 -1.21 -10.87
CA THR A 74 8.91 -2.65 -10.74
C THR A 74 8.23 -2.98 -9.42
N SER A 75 8.68 -2.39 -8.30
CA SER A 75 8.05 -2.61 -6.99
C SER A 75 6.66 -2.00 -6.91
N GLU A 76 6.44 -0.80 -7.46
CA GLU A 76 5.12 -0.16 -7.56
C GLU A 76 4.15 -1.00 -8.40
N TYR A 77 4.60 -1.53 -9.54
CA TYR A 77 3.80 -2.41 -10.39
C TYR A 77 3.44 -3.72 -9.69
N ILE A 78 4.41 -4.37 -9.02
CA ILE A 78 4.17 -5.61 -8.26
C ILE A 78 3.20 -5.34 -7.09
N PHE A 79 3.37 -4.24 -6.37
CA PHE A 79 2.46 -3.87 -5.28
C PHE A 79 1.04 -3.62 -5.79
N LYS A 80 0.91 -2.91 -6.92
CA LYS A 80 -0.38 -2.67 -7.56
C LYS A 80 -1.04 -3.98 -8.01
N ASN A 81 -0.30 -4.85 -8.69
CA ASN A 81 -0.80 -6.17 -9.08
C ASN A 81 -1.22 -7.03 -7.88
N LYS A 82 -0.49 -6.94 -6.76
CA LYS A 82 -0.86 -7.64 -5.52
C LYS A 82 -2.15 -7.08 -4.91
N MET A 83 -2.31 -5.76 -4.86
CA MET A 83 -3.55 -5.11 -4.42
C MET A 83 -4.73 -5.46 -5.34
N ASP A 84 -4.51 -5.51 -6.65
CA ASP A 84 -5.52 -5.88 -7.64
C ASP A 84 -5.87 -7.37 -7.53
N GLN A 85 -4.90 -8.25 -7.26
CA GLN A 85 -5.10 -9.67 -6.99
C GLN A 85 -5.90 -9.89 -5.69
N GLU A 86 -5.50 -9.27 -4.59
CA GLU A 86 -6.22 -9.37 -3.30
C GLU A 86 -7.65 -8.85 -3.41
N LYS A 87 -7.87 -7.79 -4.20
CA LYS A 87 -9.21 -7.27 -4.49
C LYS A 87 -10.04 -8.26 -5.32
N MET A 88 -9.46 -8.85 -6.37
CA MET A 88 -10.13 -9.83 -7.22
C MET A 88 -10.47 -11.12 -6.44
N ASP A 89 -9.55 -11.60 -5.60
CA ASP A 89 -9.76 -12.77 -4.73
C ASP A 89 -10.88 -12.50 -3.72
N LEU A 90 -10.95 -11.28 -3.18
CA LEU A 90 -12.02 -10.86 -2.28
C LEU A 90 -13.37 -10.78 -3.02
N GLU A 91 -13.40 -10.25 -4.24
CA GLU A 91 -14.60 -10.21 -5.09
C GLU A 91 -15.10 -11.62 -5.44
N LEU A 92 -14.18 -12.54 -5.79
CA LEU A 92 -14.49 -13.95 -6.07
C LEU A 92 -14.97 -14.71 -4.82
N PHE A 93 -14.37 -14.44 -3.65
CA PHE A 93 -14.83 -14.98 -2.37
C PHE A 93 -16.28 -14.56 -2.07
N PHE A 94 -16.62 -13.29 -2.32
CA PHE A 94 -17.98 -12.78 -2.16
C PHE A 94 -18.97 -13.32 -3.21
N GLU A 95 -18.55 -13.56 -4.46
CA GLU A 95 -19.34 -14.22 -5.51
C GLU A 95 -19.67 -15.68 -5.17
N ASN A 96 -18.67 -16.46 -4.77
CA ASN A 96 -18.86 -17.87 -4.44
C ASN A 96 -19.80 -18.07 -3.22
N ARG A 97 -19.80 -17.12 -2.26
CA ARG A 97 -20.75 -17.09 -1.14
C ARG A 97 -22.14 -16.52 -1.49
N ARG A 98 -22.34 -15.92 -2.67
CA ARG A 98 -23.69 -15.61 -3.18
C ARG A 98 -24.41 -16.88 -3.66
N HIS A 99 -23.67 -17.89 -4.13
CA HIS A 99 -24.21 -19.16 -4.63
C HIS A 99 -24.20 -20.32 -3.61
N GLY A 100 -23.53 -20.15 -2.45
CA GLY A 100 -23.54 -21.13 -1.35
C GLY A 100 -24.91 -21.20 -0.66
N LYS A 101 -25.55 -22.37 -0.73
CA LYS A 101 -26.91 -22.70 -0.25
C LYS A 101 -27.11 -22.72 1.28
N ASP A 102 -26.36 -21.93 2.06
CA ASP A 102 -26.44 -21.90 3.53
C ASP A 102 -27.03 -20.60 4.11
N LYS A 103 -27.47 -19.67 3.26
CA LYS A 103 -28.20 -18.47 3.72
C LYS A 103 -29.67 -18.85 3.94
N ILE A 104 -30.09 -18.92 5.21
CA ILE A 104 -31.50 -19.01 5.56
C ILE A 104 -32.12 -17.64 5.24
N PHE A 105 -32.80 -17.55 4.10
CA PHE A 105 -33.73 -16.46 3.85
C PHE A 105 -34.88 -16.62 4.83
N ALA A 106 -34.96 -15.72 5.81
CA ALA A 106 -36.13 -15.67 6.66
C ALA A 106 -37.35 -15.35 5.78
N LYS A 107 -38.48 -16.02 6.01
CA LYS A 107 -39.72 -15.74 5.27
C LYS A 107 -40.03 -14.23 5.34
N PRO A 108 -40.61 -13.65 4.27
CA PRO A 108 -40.97 -12.23 4.24
C PRO A 108 -41.74 -11.84 5.50
N LEU A 109 -41.34 -10.74 6.13
CA LEU A 109 -42.07 -10.18 7.26
C LEU A 109 -43.38 -9.58 6.68
N GLU A 110 -44.46 -10.36 6.66
CA GLU A 110 -45.75 -9.91 6.13
C GLU A 110 -46.34 -8.83 7.03
N ASN A 111 -46.25 -7.58 6.56
CA ASN A 111 -47.19 -6.53 6.90
C ASN A 111 -47.52 -5.76 5.61
N VAL A 112 -48.81 -5.79 5.27
CA VAL A 112 -49.53 -5.13 4.17
C VAL A 112 -48.70 -4.14 3.33
N GLY A 113 -48.35 -4.55 2.11
CA GLY A 113 -48.04 -3.65 0.99
C GLY A 113 -46.57 -3.49 0.57
N LYS A 114 -45.58 -3.96 1.34
CA LYS A 114 -44.16 -3.97 0.92
C LYS A 114 -43.44 -5.23 1.39
N THR A 115 -42.90 -6.01 0.45
CA THR A 115 -42.00 -7.12 0.77
C THR A 115 -40.64 -6.55 1.17
N CYS A 116 -40.19 -6.89 2.38
CA CYS A 116 -38.86 -6.55 2.87
C CYS A 116 -37.97 -7.77 2.75
N GLU A 117 -36.93 -7.70 1.93
CA GLU A 117 -35.95 -8.78 1.81
C GLU A 117 -35.04 -8.78 3.04
N VAL A 118 -34.97 -9.94 3.71
CA VAL A 118 -34.18 -10.14 4.93
C VAL A 118 -33.41 -11.45 4.81
N TYR A 119 -32.12 -11.43 5.16
CA TYR A 119 -31.33 -12.65 5.31
C TYR A 119 -30.79 -12.80 6.74
N LEU A 120 -30.75 -14.04 7.22
CA LEU A 120 -30.33 -14.40 8.57
C LEU A 120 -29.03 -15.22 8.53
N THR A 121 -28.11 -14.91 9.44
CA THR A 121 -26.94 -15.73 9.69
C THR A 121 -26.57 -15.66 11.17
N CYS A 122 -25.98 -16.71 11.72
CA CYS A 122 -25.58 -16.75 13.12
C CYS A 122 -24.10 -17.11 13.24
N TYR A 123 -23.41 -16.51 14.20
CA TYR A 123 -22.02 -16.77 14.52
C TYR A 123 -21.85 -16.75 16.04
N GLY A 124 -21.32 -17.85 16.59
CA GLY A 124 -21.28 -18.07 18.04
C GLY A 124 -22.68 -18.00 18.65
N VAL A 125 -22.86 -17.16 19.67
CA VAL A 125 -24.12 -16.98 20.41
C VAL A 125 -24.99 -15.84 19.87
N LYS A 126 -24.67 -15.28 18.71
CA LYS A 126 -25.41 -14.17 18.10
C LYS A 126 -25.96 -14.56 16.73
N CYS A 127 -27.16 -14.07 16.45
CA CYS A 127 -27.77 -14.09 15.13
C CYS A 127 -27.94 -12.67 14.60
N TYR A 128 -27.74 -12.51 13.30
CA TYR A 128 -27.74 -11.25 12.59
C TYR A 128 -28.78 -11.25 11.48
N TYR A 129 -29.66 -10.25 11.52
CA TYR A 129 -30.71 -10.03 10.53
C TYR A 129 -30.32 -8.86 9.66
N PHE A 130 -30.08 -9.15 8.38
CA PHE A 130 -29.72 -8.15 7.40
C PHE A 130 -30.96 -7.75 6.61
N ILE A 131 -31.43 -6.55 6.88
CA ILE A 131 -32.63 -5.98 6.28
C ILE A 131 -32.20 -5.14 5.08
N ILE A 132 -32.53 -5.61 3.88
CA ILE A 132 -32.01 -5.07 2.62
C ILE A 132 -32.63 -3.72 2.25
N ASP A 133 -33.82 -3.42 2.77
CA ASP A 133 -34.52 -2.15 2.52
C ASP A 133 -33.73 -0.96 3.07
N ASN A 134 -33.53 0.05 2.23
CA ASN A 134 -32.72 1.21 2.58
C ASN A 134 -33.54 2.17 3.47
N LYS A 135 -33.04 2.40 4.68
CA LYS A 135 -33.70 3.23 5.70
C LYS A 135 -32.70 4.20 6.33
N THR A 136 -33.20 5.26 6.95
CA THR A 136 -32.38 6.12 7.81
C THR A 136 -31.92 5.35 9.04
N TRP A 137 -30.86 5.83 9.71
CA TRP A 137 -30.33 5.15 10.88
C TRP A 137 -31.39 4.97 11.99
N GLU A 138 -32.17 6.02 12.26
CA GLU A 138 -33.25 5.96 13.26
C GLU A 138 -34.36 4.98 12.84
N LYS A 139 -34.71 4.92 11.54
CA LYS A 139 -35.68 3.94 11.05
C LYS A 139 -35.16 2.50 11.14
N CYS A 140 -33.87 2.27 10.92
CA CYS A 140 -33.26 0.96 11.13
C CYS A 140 -33.33 0.54 12.60
N LYS A 141 -32.97 1.45 13.51
CA LYS A 141 -33.09 1.23 14.96
C LYS A 141 -34.53 0.86 15.34
N GLN A 142 -35.52 1.64 14.91
CA GLN A 142 -36.93 1.34 15.15
C GLN A 142 -37.35 -0.02 14.57
N THR A 143 -36.89 -0.34 13.36
CA THR A 143 -37.19 -1.62 12.70
C THR A 143 -36.68 -2.80 13.53
N CYS A 144 -35.44 -2.73 14.03
CA CYS A 144 -34.89 -3.78 14.89
C CYS A 144 -35.66 -3.88 16.22
N GLN A 145 -35.91 -2.74 16.87
CA GLN A 145 -36.60 -2.69 18.17
C GLN A 145 -38.03 -3.23 18.09
N ASN A 146 -38.77 -2.91 17.04
CA ASN A 146 -40.12 -3.41 16.80
C ASN A 146 -40.16 -4.94 16.64
N GLN A 147 -39.04 -5.58 16.32
CA GLN A 147 -38.91 -7.03 16.20
C GLN A 147 -38.26 -7.68 17.43
N GLY A 148 -38.06 -6.93 18.53
CA GLY A 148 -37.37 -7.42 19.72
C GLY A 148 -35.88 -7.73 19.46
N LEU A 149 -35.27 -7.02 18.51
CA LEU A 149 -33.86 -7.10 18.14
C LEU A 149 -33.16 -5.77 18.47
N SER A 150 -31.84 -5.79 18.59
CA SER A 150 -31.02 -4.56 18.71
C SER A 150 -30.37 -4.24 17.37
N LEU A 151 -30.05 -2.96 17.11
CA LEU A 151 -29.17 -2.64 15.99
C LEU A 151 -27.77 -3.19 16.28
N LEU A 152 -27.11 -3.76 15.27
CA LEU A 152 -25.87 -4.52 15.43
C LEU A 152 -24.84 -3.83 16.33
N LYS A 153 -24.36 -4.55 17.33
CA LYS A 153 -23.26 -4.15 18.20
C LYS A 153 -22.13 -5.17 18.08
N ILE A 154 -20.96 -4.69 17.70
CA ILE A 154 -19.80 -5.55 17.52
C ILE A 154 -19.05 -5.60 18.85
N ASP A 155 -18.84 -6.79 19.39
CA ASP A 155 -18.21 -7.02 20.70
C ASP A 155 -16.70 -7.27 20.59
N ASP A 156 -16.25 -7.94 19.52
CA ASP A 156 -14.85 -8.32 19.34
C ASP A 156 -14.40 -8.32 17.86
N LYS A 157 -13.12 -8.60 17.63
CA LYS A 157 -12.50 -8.57 16.28
C LYS A 157 -12.91 -9.75 15.41
N ASP A 158 -13.20 -10.91 16.00
CA ASP A 158 -13.56 -12.11 15.25
C ASP A 158 -14.99 -11.96 14.71
N GLU A 159 -15.89 -11.42 15.52
CA GLU A 159 -17.23 -10.99 15.11
C GLU A 159 -17.16 -9.96 13.96
N LEU A 160 -16.29 -8.95 14.06
CA LEU A 160 -16.10 -7.98 12.98
C LEU A 160 -15.64 -8.65 11.69
N GLY A 161 -14.65 -9.53 11.76
CA GLY A 161 -14.13 -10.27 10.60
C GLY A 161 -15.20 -11.13 9.94
N PHE A 162 -16.00 -11.83 10.75
CA PHE A 162 -17.16 -12.57 10.26
C PHE A 162 -18.16 -11.66 9.57
N LEU A 163 -18.56 -10.54 10.17
CA LEU A 163 -19.57 -9.64 9.60
C LEU A 163 -19.10 -9.01 8.29
N LEU A 164 -17.84 -8.55 8.21
CA LEU A 164 -17.25 -8.01 6.98
C LEU A 164 -17.31 -9.04 5.84
N SER A 165 -17.09 -10.31 6.16
CA SER A 165 -17.19 -11.41 5.18
C SER A 165 -18.63 -11.63 4.65
N GLN A 166 -19.67 -11.12 5.33
CA GLN A 166 -21.08 -11.29 4.94
C GLN A 166 -21.66 -10.12 4.13
N ILE A 167 -21.02 -8.95 4.12
CA ILE A 167 -21.68 -7.66 3.85
C ILE A 167 -21.62 -7.18 2.39
N TYR A 168 -20.97 -7.90 1.49
CA TYR A 168 -20.89 -7.50 0.09
C TYR A 168 -22.21 -7.68 -0.69
N PRO A 169 -22.61 -6.74 -1.57
CA PRO A 169 -21.97 -5.46 -1.92
C PRO A 169 -22.56 -4.24 -1.18
N LYS A 170 -23.42 -4.45 -0.17
CA LYS A 170 -24.21 -3.37 0.45
C LYS A 170 -23.50 -2.71 1.63
N LYS A 171 -24.00 -1.55 2.04
CA LYS A 171 -23.60 -0.82 3.25
C LYS A 171 -24.72 -0.94 4.25
N TYR A 172 -24.39 -1.15 5.51
CA TYR A 172 -25.40 -1.35 6.54
C TYR A 172 -25.21 -0.42 7.72
N TRP A 173 -26.31 0.08 8.26
CA TRP A 173 -26.35 0.76 9.54
C TRP A 173 -26.05 -0.20 10.69
N ILE A 174 -25.23 0.26 11.64
CA ILE A 174 -24.91 -0.44 12.88
C ILE A 174 -25.22 0.43 14.09
N GLY A 175 -25.27 -0.18 15.27
CA GLY A 175 -25.62 0.45 16.55
C GLY A 175 -24.57 1.41 17.14
N LEU A 176 -23.58 1.84 16.36
CA LEU A 176 -22.53 2.77 16.79
C LEU A 176 -22.86 4.19 16.35
N PHE A 177 -22.83 5.14 17.29
CA PHE A 177 -23.15 6.54 17.03
C PHE A 177 -22.26 7.47 17.86
N PHE A 178 -22.15 8.73 17.45
CA PHE A 178 -21.36 9.74 18.15
C PHE A 178 -22.26 10.53 19.12
N ASP A 179 -21.97 10.42 20.41
CA ASP A 179 -22.62 11.20 21.46
C ASP A 179 -21.96 12.58 21.55
N ILE A 180 -22.74 13.62 21.26
CA ILE A 180 -22.28 15.02 21.25
C ILE A 180 -21.95 15.52 22.66
N ARG A 181 -22.70 15.05 23.66
CA ARG A 181 -22.53 15.50 25.06
C ARG A 181 -21.24 14.96 25.65
N GLU A 182 -20.98 13.67 25.39
CA GLU A 182 -19.77 12.99 25.86
C GLU A 182 -18.59 13.12 24.88
N LYS A 183 -18.81 13.72 23.71
CA LYS A 183 -17.84 13.89 22.62
C LYS A 183 -17.11 12.60 22.25
N ARG A 184 -17.82 11.47 22.26
CA ARG A 184 -17.25 10.15 21.97
C ARG A 184 -18.25 9.23 21.26
N TRP A 185 -17.71 8.24 20.56
CA TRP A 185 -18.50 7.17 19.97
C TRP A 185 -19.00 6.19 21.03
N LYS A 186 -20.27 5.78 20.91
CA LYS A 186 -20.95 4.86 21.82
C LYS A 186 -21.80 3.87 21.05
N TRP A 187 -21.88 2.66 21.58
CA TRP A 187 -22.89 1.69 21.17
C TRP A 187 -24.24 2.06 21.78
N MET A 188 -25.34 1.81 21.05
CA MET A 188 -26.69 2.12 21.52
C MET A 188 -27.10 1.33 22.77
N ASP A 189 -26.62 0.10 22.91
CA ASP A 189 -26.92 -0.69 24.10
C ASP A 189 -26.02 -0.30 25.27
N ALA A 190 -26.64 0.04 26.40
CA ALA A 190 -26.00 0.30 27.69
C ALA A 190 -25.53 -0.99 28.42
N GLY A 191 -25.48 -2.12 27.72
CA GLY A 191 -25.00 -3.40 28.24
C GLY A 191 -23.48 -3.45 28.41
N ARG A 192 -22.93 -4.67 28.46
CA ARG A 192 -21.48 -4.94 28.60
C ARG A 192 -20.67 -4.08 27.62
N SER A 193 -19.60 -3.42 28.06
CA SER A 193 -18.72 -2.71 27.12
C SER A 193 -18.28 -3.66 26.02
N SER A 194 -18.33 -3.20 24.77
CA SER A 194 -17.67 -3.90 23.68
C SER A 194 -16.16 -3.89 23.95
N GLY A 195 -15.49 -5.03 23.73
CA GLY A 195 -14.05 -5.18 23.91
C GLY A 195 -13.24 -4.68 22.71
N ILE A 196 -13.91 -4.36 21.60
CA ILE A 196 -13.25 -3.85 20.39
C ILE A 196 -13.08 -2.34 20.44
N THR A 197 -11.89 -1.87 20.07
CA THR A 197 -11.63 -0.47 19.74
C THR A 197 -11.63 -0.32 18.22
N ILE A 198 -12.63 0.37 17.67
CA ILE A 198 -12.75 0.62 16.23
C ILE A 198 -12.02 1.92 15.89
N ALA A 199 -11.32 1.97 14.75
CA ALA A 199 -10.51 3.12 14.34
C ALA A 199 -11.27 4.47 14.35
N ILE A 200 -12.57 4.47 14.01
CA ILE A 200 -13.39 5.69 14.04
C ILE A 200 -13.65 6.20 15.46
N MET A 201 -13.60 5.34 16.48
CA MET A 201 -13.83 5.73 17.88
C MET A 201 -12.79 6.74 18.38
N ASN A 202 -11.59 6.71 17.80
CA ASN A 202 -10.48 7.62 18.12
C ASN A 202 -10.51 8.93 17.31
N LYS A 203 -11.56 9.15 16.50
CA LYS A 203 -11.67 10.30 15.60
C LYS A 203 -12.97 11.04 15.84
N LEU A 204 -12.94 12.36 15.66
CA LEU A 204 -14.16 13.16 15.61
C LEU A 204 -14.93 12.87 14.32
N PRO A 205 -16.27 12.77 14.33
CA PRO A 205 -17.05 12.50 13.13
C PRO A 205 -16.91 13.63 12.11
N THR A 206 -16.35 13.31 10.94
CA THR A 206 -16.27 14.25 9.80
C THR A 206 -17.45 14.10 8.84
N GLY A 207 -18.04 12.91 8.76
CA GLY A 207 -19.08 12.56 7.79
C GLY A 207 -20.48 12.35 8.36
N GLY A 208 -20.73 12.76 9.61
CA GLY A 208 -22.00 12.54 10.33
C GLY A 208 -21.85 11.67 11.57
N LYS A 209 -22.91 11.58 12.36
CA LYS A 209 -22.86 11.02 13.74
C LYS A 209 -23.25 9.55 13.83
N CYS A 210 -23.57 8.89 12.71
CA CYS A 210 -24.00 7.50 12.69
C CYS A 210 -22.95 6.64 11.98
N ALA A 211 -22.71 5.42 12.44
CA ALA A 211 -21.74 4.54 11.82
C ALA A 211 -22.39 3.57 10.83
N ILE A 212 -21.74 3.38 9.69
CA ILE A 212 -22.05 2.29 8.75
C ILE A 212 -20.93 1.26 8.75
N LEU A 213 -21.32 0.01 8.51
CA LEU A 213 -20.42 -1.08 8.18
C LEU A 213 -20.37 -1.21 6.65
N THR A 214 -19.19 -1.01 6.07
CA THR A 214 -18.91 -1.23 4.65
C THR A 214 -18.17 -2.56 4.49
N PRO A 215 -18.00 -3.08 3.25
CA PRO A 215 -17.24 -4.31 3.03
C PRO A 215 -15.78 -4.26 3.52
N THR A 216 -15.22 -3.07 3.76
CA THR A 216 -13.81 -2.91 4.15
C THR A 216 -13.62 -2.35 5.55
N ILE A 217 -14.45 -1.38 5.96
CA ILE A 217 -14.27 -0.64 7.22
C ILE A 217 -15.60 -0.23 7.84
N ILE A 218 -15.53 0.24 9.09
CA ILE A 218 -16.60 1.03 9.69
C ILE A 218 -16.31 2.50 9.45
N SER A 219 -17.29 3.26 8.97
CA SER A 219 -17.15 4.69 8.68
C SER A 219 -18.31 5.52 9.22
N SER A 220 -18.05 6.81 9.45
CA SER A 220 -19.08 7.77 9.87
C SER A 220 -19.90 8.25 8.67
N MET A 221 -21.21 8.36 8.83
CA MET A 221 -22.17 8.86 7.83
C MET A 221 -23.28 9.71 8.46
N PHE A 222 -23.91 10.54 7.63
CA PHE A 222 -25.07 11.34 8.01
C PHE A 222 -26.26 10.41 8.28
N CYS A 223 -26.88 10.55 9.45
CA CYS A 223 -27.92 9.65 9.96
C CYS A 223 -29.18 9.61 9.07
N ASP A 224 -29.38 10.65 8.26
CA ASP A 224 -30.52 10.80 7.34
C ASP A 224 -30.29 10.07 6.00
N ASN A 225 -29.09 9.55 5.75
CA ASN A 225 -28.84 8.73 4.57
C ASN A 225 -29.61 7.40 4.65
N ALA A 226 -30.00 6.87 3.50
CA ALA A 226 -30.71 5.61 3.42
C ALA A 226 -29.75 4.44 3.08
N TYR A 227 -29.57 3.52 4.02
CA TYR A 227 -28.79 2.29 3.87
C TYR A 227 -29.55 1.10 4.47
N SER A 228 -29.12 -0.12 4.14
CA SER A 228 -29.66 -1.35 4.71
C SER A 228 -29.38 -1.43 6.22
N CYS A 229 -30.08 -2.28 6.96
CA CYS A 229 -29.91 -2.40 8.42
C CYS A 229 -29.29 -3.75 8.79
N VAL A 230 -28.45 -3.80 9.82
CA VAL A 230 -28.16 -5.08 10.51
C VAL A 230 -28.70 -5.02 11.92
N CYS A 231 -29.61 -5.95 12.24
CA CYS A 231 -30.06 -6.18 13.60
C CYS A 231 -29.34 -7.40 14.17
N GLU A 232 -29.19 -7.47 15.50
CA GLU A 232 -28.65 -8.62 16.22
C GLU A 232 -29.62 -9.12 17.29
N LYS A 233 -29.49 -10.40 17.61
CA LYS A 233 -30.08 -11.03 18.79
C LYS A 233 -29.07 -12.01 19.38
N ARG A 234 -28.91 -11.98 20.70
CA ARG A 234 -28.20 -13.06 21.40
C ARG A 234 -29.14 -14.23 21.61
N MET A 235 -28.66 -15.43 21.31
CA MET A 235 -29.26 -16.66 21.80
C MET A 235 -28.83 -16.78 23.26
N ASP A 236 -29.78 -16.63 24.19
CA ASP A 236 -29.53 -16.78 25.62
C ASP A 236 -29.10 -18.22 25.95
N ALA A 237 -28.30 -18.36 27.02
CA ALA A 237 -27.67 -19.63 27.39
C ALA A 237 -28.65 -20.71 27.91
N THR A 238 -29.96 -20.41 27.94
CA THR A 238 -31.00 -21.33 28.43
C THR A 238 -31.99 -21.65 27.31
N PHE A 239 -31.56 -22.35 26.25
CA PHE A 239 -32.50 -22.97 25.30
C PHE A 239 -32.13 -24.42 24.96
N PRO A 240 -33.13 -25.33 24.89
CA PRO A 240 -32.93 -26.74 24.56
C PRO A 240 -32.35 -26.93 23.16
N ALA A 241 -31.51 -27.95 23.02
CA ALA A 241 -30.62 -28.24 21.88
C ALA A 241 -31.30 -28.57 20.54
N SER A 242 -32.52 -28.09 20.27
CA SER A 242 -33.29 -28.48 19.07
C SER A 242 -33.25 -27.48 17.91
N VAL A 243 -32.62 -26.31 18.03
CA VAL A 243 -32.63 -25.30 16.94
C VAL A 243 -31.57 -25.57 15.85
N CYS A 244 -30.68 -26.54 16.06
CA CYS A 244 -29.79 -27.05 15.00
C CYS A 244 -30.10 -28.52 14.68
N ARG A 245 -31.32 -28.84 14.26
CA ARG A 245 -31.54 -30.04 13.43
C ARG A 245 -31.79 -29.59 12.00
N LYS A 246 -30.87 -29.95 11.09
CA LYS A 246 -31.28 -30.24 9.71
C LYS A 246 -32.43 -31.24 9.83
N GLU A 247 -33.56 -30.96 9.21
CA GLU A 247 -34.56 -32.01 8.97
C GLU A 247 -33.89 -33.03 8.04
N GLU A 248 -33.34 -34.08 8.65
CA GLU A 248 -33.03 -35.32 7.96
C GLU A 248 -34.39 -35.89 7.56
N LYS A 249 -34.70 -35.81 6.27
CA LYS A 249 -35.87 -36.46 5.69
C LYS A 249 -35.62 -37.96 5.78
N ASP A 250 -36.16 -38.59 6.80
CA ASP A 250 -36.44 -40.02 6.77
C ASP A 250 -37.50 -40.26 5.69
N LEU A 251 -37.06 -40.72 4.51
CA LEU A 251 -37.96 -41.37 3.56
C LEU A 251 -38.24 -42.78 4.07
N VAL A 252 -39.49 -42.97 4.47
CA VAL A 252 -40.20 -44.27 4.51
C VAL A 252 -40.20 -44.92 3.14
#